data_AF-A0A0C2CKI1-F1
#
_entry.id   AF-A0A0C2CKI1-F1
#
_cell.length_a   1.000
_cell.length_b   1.000
_cell.length_c   1.000
_cell.angle_alpha   90.00
_cell.angle_beta   90.00
_cell.angle_gamma   90.00
#
_symmetry.space_group_name_H-M   'P 1'
#
loop_
_entity.id
_entity.type
_entity.pdbx_description
1 polymer ?
#
loop_
_entity_poly.entity_id
_entity_poly.type
_entity_poly.pdbx_seq_one_letter_code
_entity_poly.pdbx_strand_id
1 'polypeptide(L)'
;MASISVNSLLTGYFWIVGANYCTNPTLIYVNGSIAIGLWCGACMNCFVLVINRLLDVWSKIHMKRVFGGYRIYFILMIPLCYGMYFSLFTQPLLFNSDQSAWYFYTFTLNHYIEEVLLF
;
A
#
# COMPACT_ATOMS: atom_id res chain seq x y z
N MET A 1 -7.17 -7.55 3.87
CA MET A 1 -6.68 -8.94 3.71
C MET A 1 -5.74 -9.05 2.52
N ALA A 2 -6.15 -8.64 1.32
CA ALA A 2 -5.30 -8.66 0.12
C ALA A 2 -3.92 -7.98 0.29
N SER A 3 -3.84 -6.86 1.01
CA SER A 3 -2.56 -6.17 1.27
C SER A 3 -1.56 -7.02 2.04
N ILE A 4 -2.00 -7.77 3.06
CA ILE A 4 -1.12 -8.59 3.90
C ILE A 4 -0.68 -9.83 3.14
N SER A 5 -1.61 -10.45 2.40
CA SER A 5 -1.31 -11.60 1.54
C SER A 5 -0.24 -11.25 0.52
N VAL A 6 -0.40 -10.12 -0.18
CA VAL A 6 0.55 -9.66 -1.20
C VAL A 6 1.87 -9.29 -0.54
N ASN A 7 1.89 -8.46 0.50
CA ASN A 7 3.16 -8.06 1.12
C ASN A 7 3.92 -9.25 1.72
N SER A 8 3.28 -10.12 2.51
CA SER A 8 3.98 -11.20 3.22
C SER A 8 4.37 -12.37 2.30
N LEU A 9 3.47 -12.85 1.44
CA LEU A 9 3.78 -13.97 0.54
C LEU A 9 4.82 -13.56 -0.50
N LEU A 10 4.73 -12.33 -0.99
CA LEU A 10 5.65 -11.83 -1.99
C LEU A 10 7.02 -11.50 -1.40
N THR A 11 7.07 -10.90 -0.20
CA THR A 11 8.33 -10.72 0.54
C THR A 11 9.01 -12.08 0.75
N GLY A 12 8.26 -13.10 1.19
CA GLY A 12 8.77 -14.45 1.34
C GLY A 12 9.28 -15.07 0.03
N TYR A 13 8.54 -14.89 -1.07
CA TYR A 13 8.96 -15.36 -2.39
C TYR A 13 10.24 -14.68 -2.86
N PHE A 14 10.33 -13.36 -2.74
CA PHE A 14 11.53 -12.61 -3.11
C PHE A 14 12.75 -12.98 -2.26
N TRP A 15 12.52 -13.32 -0.98
CA TRP A 15 13.57 -13.78 -0.08
C TRP A 15 14.13 -15.15 -0.48
N ILE A 16 13.27 -16.10 -0.90
CA ILE A 16 13.71 -17.43 -1.38
C ILE A 16 14.45 -17.31 -2.72
N VAL A 17 13.99 -16.42 -3.61
CA VAL A 17 14.59 -16.22 -4.93
C VAL A 17 15.89 -15.40 -4.86
N GLY A 18 16.16 -14.68 -3.77
CA GLY A 18 17.28 -13.73 -3.70
C GLY A 18 17.13 -12.61 -4.74
N ALA A 19 15.90 -12.22 -5.04
CA ALA A 19 15.62 -11.27 -6.10
C ALA A 19 16.11 -9.87 -5.72
N ASN A 20 17.01 -9.31 -6.52
CA ASN A 20 17.47 -7.93 -6.38
C ASN A 20 17.02 -7.11 -7.59
N TYR A 21 17.02 -5.78 -7.47
CA TYR A 21 16.60 -4.88 -8.56
C TYR A 21 17.39 -5.13 -9.85
N CYS A 22 18.64 -5.58 -9.73
CA CYS A 22 19.51 -5.92 -10.85
C CYS A 22 19.12 -7.20 -11.60
N THR A 23 18.40 -8.13 -10.96
CA THR A 23 18.10 -9.47 -11.53
C THR A 23 16.74 -9.50 -12.22
N ASN A 24 15.73 -8.79 -11.68
CA ASN A 24 14.39 -8.70 -12.27
C ASN A 24 13.71 -7.36 -11.90
N PRO A 25 14.04 -6.26 -12.61
CA PRO A 25 13.57 -4.92 -12.26
C PRO A 25 12.05 -4.76 -12.45
N THR A 26 11.45 -5.39 -13.45
CA THR A 26 10.02 -5.26 -13.78
C THR A 26 9.12 -5.90 -12.72
N LEU A 27 9.47 -7.10 -12.24
CA LEU A 27 8.69 -7.81 -11.22
C LEU A 27 8.72 -7.09 -9.87
N ILE A 28 9.87 -6.54 -9.47
CA ILE A 28 10.02 -5.80 -8.21
C ILE A 28 9.25 -4.49 -8.29
N TYR A 29 9.37 -3.76 -9.41
CA TYR A 29 8.66 -2.49 -9.62
C TYR A 29 7.13 -2.65 -9.56
N VAL A 30 6.59 -3.61 -10.32
CA VAL A 30 5.14 -3.86 -10.36
C VAL A 30 4.63 -4.25 -8.98
N ASN A 31 5.30 -5.17 -8.30
CA ASN A 31 4.86 -5.59 -6.99
C ASN A 31 4.97 -4.51 -5.91
N GLY A 32 6.04 -3.72 -5.91
CA GLY A 32 6.20 -2.59 -5.00
C GLY A 32 5.09 -1.55 -5.15
N SER A 33 4.66 -1.29 -6.39
CA SER A 33 3.54 -0.40 -6.70
C SER A 33 2.19 -0.92 -6.20
N ILE A 34 1.95 -2.23 -6.36
CA ILE A 34 0.71 -2.88 -5.89
C ILE A 34 0.67 -2.93 -4.36
N ALA A 35 1.81 -3.21 -3.72
CA ALA A 35 1.98 -3.24 -2.28
C ALA A 35 1.63 -1.89 -1.63
N ILE A 36 2.22 -0.78 -2.10
CA ILE A 36 1.95 0.56 -1.57
C ILE A 36 0.49 0.98 -1.82
N GLY A 37 -0.06 0.69 -3.00
CA GLY A 37 -1.44 0.99 -3.36
C GLY A 37 -2.45 0.29 -2.46
N LEU A 38 -2.27 -1.02 -2.25
CA LEU A 38 -3.11 -1.82 -1.36
C LEU A 38 -3.00 -1.38 0.10
N TRP A 39 -1.82 -0.93 0.54
CA TRP A 39 -1.64 -0.42 1.90
C TRP A 39 -2.38 0.90 2.10
N CYS A 40 -2.13 1.91 1.25
CA CYS A 40 -2.81 3.20 1.33
C CYS A 40 -4.34 3.06 1.21
N GLY A 41 -4.81 2.19 0.30
CA GLY A 41 -6.23 1.90 0.14
C GLY A 41 -6.85 1.25 1.39
N ALA A 42 -6.14 0.32 2.04
CA ALA A 42 -6.61 -0.31 3.28
C ALA A 42 -6.75 0.71 4.42
N CYS A 43 -5.79 1.63 4.57
CA CYS A 43 -5.85 2.68 5.58
C CYS A 43 -7.07 3.59 5.39
N MET A 44 -7.32 4.03 4.16
CA MET A 44 -8.50 4.86 3.85
C MET A 44 -9.80 4.13 4.09
N ASN A 45 -9.87 2.83 3.77
CA ASN A 45 -11.05 2.02 4.06
C ASN A 45 -11.32 1.92 5.57
N CYS A 46 -10.29 1.79 6.40
CA CYS A 46 -10.43 1.83 7.86
C CYS A 46 -11.03 3.17 8.34
N PHE A 47 -10.58 4.30 7.80
CA PHE A 47 -11.17 5.61 8.12
C PHE A 47 -12.65 5.67 7.76
N VAL A 48 -13.03 5.19 6.58
CA VAL A 48 -14.44 5.14 6.15
C VAL A 48 -15.28 4.29 7.11
N LEU A 49 -14.77 3.14 7.56
CA LEU A 49 -15.45 2.28 8.54
C LEU A 49 -15.62 2.96 9.90
N VAL A 50 -14.59 3.67 10.37
CA VAL A 50 -14.64 4.43 11.63
C VAL A 50 -15.68 5.54 11.55
N ILE A 51 -15.72 6.29 10.44
CA ILE A 51 -16.71 7.34 10.19
C ILE A 51 -18.12 6.73 10.19
N ASN A 52 -18.31 5.58 9.54
CA ASN A 52 -19.61 4.89 9.52
C ASN A 52 -20.07 4.52 10.95
N ARG A 53 -19.16 4.02 11.80
CA ARG A 53 -19.43 3.70 13.21
C ARG A 53 -19.76 4.94 14.05
N LEU A 54 -19.07 6.05 13.82
CA LEU A 54 -19.32 7.33 14.50
C LEU A 54 -20.70 7.90 14.12
N LEU A 55 -21.07 7.83 12.85
CA LEU A 55 -22.38 8.27 12.35
C LEU A 55 -23.54 7.45 12.94
N ASP A 56 -23.34 6.14 13.11
CA ASP A 56 -24.34 5.26 13.74
C ASP A 56 -24.59 5.61 15.22
N VAL A 57 -23.53 6.01 15.95
CA VAL A 57 -23.63 6.44 17.36
C VAL A 57 -24.27 7.83 17.50
N TRP A 58 -23.97 8.76 16.59
CA TRP A 58 -24.43 10.14 16.73
C TRP A 58 -25.92 10.31 16.37
N SER A 59 -26.38 9.72 15.27
CA SER A 59 -27.79 9.79 14.85
C SER A 59 -28.09 8.91 13.63
N LYS A 60 -29.07 8.01 13.79
CA LYS A 60 -29.59 7.15 12.69
C LYS A 60 -30.16 7.95 11.50
N ILE A 61 -30.56 9.21 11.71
CA ILE A 61 -31.07 10.10 10.66
C ILE A 61 -29.94 10.61 9.76
N HIS A 62 -28.80 10.97 10.34
CA HIS A 62 -27.62 11.36 9.57
C HIS A 62 -27.01 10.17 8.83
N MET A 63 -27.03 8.99 9.46
CA MET A 63 -26.59 7.74 8.86
C MET A 63 -27.42 7.38 7.61
N LYS A 64 -28.76 7.43 7.67
CA LYS A 64 -29.63 7.21 6.48
C LYS A 64 -29.42 8.21 5.34
N ARG A 65 -28.96 9.43 5.63
CA ARG A 65 -28.75 10.48 4.62
C ARG A 65 -27.41 10.32 3.88
N VAL A 66 -26.37 9.90 4.60
CA VAL A 66 -25.01 9.70 4.07
C VAL A 66 -24.84 8.29 3.49
N PHE A 67 -25.30 7.27 4.22
CA PHE A 67 -25.21 5.84 3.89
C PHE A 67 -26.54 5.29 3.34
N GLY A 68 -27.36 6.14 2.71
CA GLY A 68 -28.62 5.71 2.08
C GLY A 68 -28.41 5.05 0.72
N GLY A 69 -28.71 3.75 0.61
CA GLY A 69 -28.83 3.03 -0.66
C GLY A 69 -27.51 2.90 -1.44
N TYR A 70 -27.55 3.20 -2.74
CA TYR A 70 -26.43 3.05 -3.69
C TYR A 70 -25.23 3.98 -3.40
N ARG A 71 -25.37 4.97 -2.51
CA ARG A 71 -24.31 5.95 -2.20
C ARG A 71 -23.13 5.36 -1.44
N ILE A 72 -23.35 4.26 -0.71
CA ILE A 72 -22.26 3.47 -0.12
C ILE A 72 -21.27 3.00 -1.15
N TYR A 73 -21.73 2.54 -2.31
CA TYR A 73 -20.84 2.06 -3.35
C TYR A 73 -19.94 3.19 -3.89
N PHE A 74 -20.48 4.41 -4.00
CA PHE A 74 -19.68 5.58 -4.36
C PHE A 74 -18.66 5.94 -3.28
N ILE A 75 -19.05 5.90 -2.00
CA ILE A 75 -18.13 6.17 -0.87
C ILE A 75 -17.01 5.13 -0.82
N LEU A 76 -17.32 3.86 -1.11
CA LEU A 76 -16.34 2.77 -1.14
C LEU A 76 -15.45 2.81 -2.39
N MET A 77 -15.91 3.44 -3.47
CA MET A 77 -15.11 3.69 -4.67
C MET A 77 -14.03 4.76 -4.45
N ILE A 78 -14.24 5.74 -3.57
CA ILE A 78 -13.25 6.78 -3.25
C ILE A 78 -11.91 6.19 -2.75
N PRO A 79 -11.87 5.33 -1.71
CA PRO A 79 -10.61 4.74 -1.24
C PRO A 79 -9.98 3.79 -2.26
N LEU A 80 -10.78 3.14 -3.11
CA LEU A 80 -10.28 2.33 -4.23
C LEU A 80 -9.57 3.20 -5.28
N CYS A 81 -10.24 4.24 -5.77
CA CYS A 81 -9.65 5.17 -6.74
C CYS A 81 -8.43 5.89 -6.17
N TYR A 82 -8.47 6.27 -4.88
CA TYR A 82 -7.35 6.92 -4.20
C TYR A 82 -6.14 5.99 -4.09
N GLY A 83 -6.34 4.73 -3.67
CA GLY A 83 -5.27 3.73 -3.61
C GLY A 83 -4.70 3.41 -4.99
N MET A 84 -5.53 3.36 -6.02
CA MET A 84 -5.13 3.11 -7.40
C MET A 84 -4.33 4.29 -7.98
N TYR A 85 -4.74 5.53 -7.69
CA TYR A 85 -3.96 6.73 -8.02
C TYR A 85 -2.59 6.72 -7.34
N PHE A 86 -2.54 6.46 -6.03
CA PHE A 86 -1.28 6.37 -5.30
C PHE A 86 -0.37 5.27 -5.83
N SER A 87 -0.93 4.13 -6.24
CA SER A 87 -0.15 3.01 -6.79
C SER A 87 0.56 3.34 -8.11
N LEU A 88 -0.01 4.21 -8.95
CA LEU A 88 0.51 4.52 -10.28
C LEU A 88 1.42 5.75 -10.29
N PHE A 89 1.17 6.72 -9.40
CA PHE A 89 1.88 8.01 -9.39
C PHE A 89 2.97 8.13 -8.29
N THR A 90 3.06 7.18 -7.36
CA THR A 90 4.08 7.20 -6.28
C THR A 90 5.27 6.30 -6.62
N GLN A 91 6.46 6.70 -6.17
CA GLN A 91 7.67 5.87 -6.26
C GLN A 91 7.42 4.49 -5.62
N PRO A 92 7.58 3.39 -6.37
CA PRO A 92 7.31 2.06 -5.83
C PRO A 92 8.39 1.66 -4.83
N LEU A 93 7.97 0.83 -3.87
CA LEU A 93 8.87 0.22 -2.91
C LEU A 93 9.77 -0.81 -3.59
N LEU A 94 11.06 -0.69 -3.39
CA LEU A 94 12.07 -1.56 -3.95
C LEU A 94 12.48 -2.56 -2.88
N PHE A 95 12.27 -3.84 -3.13
CA PHE A 95 12.70 -4.90 -2.24
C PHE A 95 14.19 -5.18 -2.44
N ASN A 96 14.97 -5.14 -1.36
CA ASN A 96 16.38 -5.52 -1.38
C ASN A 96 16.57 -6.77 -0.52
N SER A 97 17.10 -7.84 -1.13
CA SER A 97 17.22 -9.14 -0.46
C SER A 97 18.28 -9.15 0.64
N ASP A 98 19.37 -8.38 0.50
CA ASP A 98 20.46 -8.33 1.47
C ASP A 98 20.01 -7.77 2.83
N GLN A 99 19.08 -6.81 2.82
CA GLN A 99 18.54 -6.20 4.04
C GLN A 99 17.13 -6.66 4.38
N SER A 100 16.55 -7.57 3.58
CA SER A 100 15.21 -8.13 3.76
C SER A 100 14.12 -7.06 3.98
N ALA A 101 14.29 -5.89 3.39
CA ALA A 101 13.46 -4.72 3.65
C ALA A 101 13.11 -3.97 2.36
N TRP A 102 12.02 -3.22 2.44
CA TRP A 102 11.46 -2.44 1.35
C TRP A 102 11.85 -0.97 1.52
N TYR A 103 12.44 -0.37 0.50
CA TYR A 103 12.92 1.01 0.55
C TYR A 103 12.36 1.84 -0.61
N PHE A 104 12.23 3.14 -0.38
CA PHE A 104 11.81 4.10 -1.42
C PHE A 104 12.96 4.51 -2.36
N TYR A 105 14.16 4.00 -2.12
CA TYR A 105 15.38 4.30 -2.86
C TYR A 105 16.11 3.02 -3.26
N THR A 106 16.71 3.02 -4.45
CA THR A 106 17.54 1.92 -4.95
C THR A 106 18.92 2.01 -4.30
N PHE A 107 19.40 0.92 -3.69
CA PHE A 107 20.80 0.83 -3.27
C PHE A 107 21.63 0.24 -4.41
N THR A 108 22.64 0.97 -4.85
CA THR A 108 23.72 0.40 -5.67
C THR A 108 24.59 -0.51 -4.82
N LEU A 109 24.97 -1.67 -5.39
CA LEU A 109 25.92 -2.62 -4.80
C LEU A 109 27.16 -1.84 -4.28
N ASN A 110 27.51 -1.97 -2.99
CA ASN A 110 28.55 -1.23 -2.23
C ASN A 110 28.20 0.08 -1.49
N HIS A 111 26.96 0.61 -1.52
CA HIS A 111 26.62 1.77 -0.67
C HIS A 111 25.86 1.37 0.60
N TYR A 112 26.52 1.52 1.75
CA TYR A 112 25.95 1.27 3.08
C TYR A 112 25.10 2.47 3.54
N ILE A 113 24.11 2.21 4.41
CA ILE A 113 23.16 3.18 4.99
C ILE A 113 23.84 4.41 5.61
N GLU A 114 25.08 4.25 6.10
CA GLU A 114 25.83 5.32 6.77
C GLU A 114 26.18 6.51 5.85
N GLU A 115 26.26 6.31 4.53
CA GLU A 115 26.63 7.37 3.57
C GLU A 115 25.45 8.32 3.24
N VAL A 116 24.21 7.87 3.43
CA VAL A 116 22.99 8.66 3.10
C VAL A 116 22.53 9.51 4.29
N LEU A 117 22.87 9.10 5.52
CA LEU A 117 22.49 9.78 6.76
C LEU A 117 23.51 10.84 7.20
N LEU A 118 24.59 11.01 6.44
CA LEU A 118 25.70 11.95 6.74
C LEU A 118 25.62 13.28 5.97
N PHE A 119 24.46 13.64 5.41
CA PHE A 119 24.20 14.95 4.82
C PHE A 119 23.08 15.71 5.56
#